data_AF-A0A9C8I6Y2-F1
#
_entry.id   AF-A0A9C8I6Y2-F1
#
_cell.length_a   1.000
_cell.length_b   1.000
_cell.length_c   1.000
_cell.angle_alpha   90.00
_cell.angle_beta   90.00
_cell.angle_gamma   90.00
#
_symmetry.space_group_name_H-M   'P 1'
#
loop_
_entity.id
_entity.type
_entity.pdbx_description
1 polymer ?
#
loop_
_entity_poly.entity_id
_entity_poly.type
_entity_poly.pdbx_seq_one_letter_code
_entity_poly.pdbx_strand_id
1 'polypeptide(L)'
;IRERINEAIDENIILIDTSGSVIGQVNSLAVHDLGTFAFGRPARITCEVSMGEGGVINIEREAKLSGQIHDKGILILEGYLRHVYGQDGPITLSASITFEQSYSQIDGDSASLAEALVLTSKLSGLPLRQDLAVTGSINQKGEVQAIGGVNEKIEGFFLACKSKGLNGSQGVVIPKSNVAELMLSDEVLKEIKAGRFNIYPVSTVNQALEIFTGVVAGRRLKKGSFTKGSVHNRVDMTLAHFYWAGKSDGYKRDDEKETPKPEKKTPLPRRRRPKKDDDGGEPTDPRDTEEPD
;
A
#
# COMPACT_ATOMS: atom_id res chain seq x y z
N ILE A 1 -4.04 0.80 -24.67
CA ILE A 1 -3.73 1.12 -23.24
C ILE A 1 -3.42 -0.14 -22.47
N ARG A 2 -4.34 -1.12 -22.40
CA ARG A 2 -4.13 -2.42 -21.73
C ARG A 2 -2.82 -3.12 -22.10
N GLU A 3 -2.51 -3.27 -23.40
CA GLU A 3 -1.27 -3.92 -23.87
C GLU A 3 -0.02 -3.21 -23.35
N ARG A 4 0.06 -1.88 -23.51
CA ARG A 4 1.17 -1.08 -22.97
C ARG A 4 1.37 -1.21 -21.46
N ILE A 5 0.28 -1.36 -20.69
CA ILE A 5 0.37 -1.58 -19.24
C ILE A 5 0.99 -2.96 -18.96
N ASN A 6 0.56 -4.00 -19.69
CA ASN A 6 1.11 -5.35 -19.53
C ASN A 6 2.57 -5.42 -19.98
N GLU A 7 2.94 -4.77 -21.08
CA GLU A 7 4.33 -4.61 -21.52
C GLU A 7 5.18 -3.92 -20.43
N ALA A 8 4.69 -2.82 -19.86
CA ALA A 8 5.39 -2.13 -18.77
C ALA A 8 5.52 -2.98 -17.50
N ILE A 9 4.56 -3.87 -17.21
CA ILE A 9 4.67 -4.84 -16.11
C ILE A 9 5.76 -5.90 -16.43
N ASP A 10 5.78 -6.39 -17.67
CA ASP A 10 6.74 -7.38 -18.14
C ASP A 10 8.19 -6.85 -18.11
N GLU A 11 8.36 -5.61 -18.57
CA GLU A 11 9.64 -4.87 -18.55
C GLU A 11 10.04 -4.38 -17.14
N ASN A 12 9.23 -4.65 -16.11
CA ASN A 12 9.42 -4.18 -14.72
C ASN A 12 9.47 -2.65 -14.56
N ILE A 13 8.87 -1.90 -15.48
CA ILE A 13 8.64 -0.46 -15.34
C ILE A 13 7.51 -0.24 -14.32
N ILE A 14 6.45 -1.04 -14.39
CA ILE A 14 5.42 -1.14 -13.36
C ILE A 14 5.75 -2.34 -12.48
N LEU A 15 5.95 -2.08 -11.20
CA LEU A 15 6.43 -3.05 -10.24
C LEU A 15 5.27 -3.94 -9.77
N ILE A 16 5.10 -5.10 -10.41
CA ILE A 16 4.17 -6.15 -9.99
C ILE A 16 4.93 -7.47 -9.89
N ASP A 17 4.99 -8.00 -8.67
CA ASP A 17 5.59 -9.31 -8.43
C ASP A 17 4.54 -10.39 -8.67
N THR A 18 4.88 -11.47 -9.38
CA THR A 18 3.98 -12.60 -9.67
C THR A 18 4.52 -13.92 -9.12
N SER A 19 5.52 -13.84 -8.23
CA SER A 19 6.15 -14.96 -7.54
C SER A 19 6.83 -14.50 -6.26
N GLY A 20 7.17 -15.44 -5.37
CA GLY A 20 7.79 -15.14 -4.10
C GLY A 20 6.82 -14.61 -3.05
N SER A 21 7.35 -14.05 -1.98
CA SER A 21 6.56 -13.54 -0.85
C SER A 21 7.25 -12.38 -0.16
N VAL A 22 6.49 -11.36 0.25
CA VAL A 22 7.02 -10.11 0.81
C VAL A 22 6.18 -9.66 2.01
N ILE A 23 6.84 -9.17 3.07
CA ILE A 23 6.15 -8.62 4.24
C ILE A 23 5.63 -7.23 3.90
N GLY A 24 4.37 -6.95 4.22
CA GLY A 24 3.77 -5.63 4.03
C GLY A 24 3.62 -5.24 2.56
N GLN A 25 3.49 -6.21 1.65
CA GLN A 25 3.17 -5.97 0.24
C GLN A 25 2.14 -6.98 -0.27
N VAL A 26 1.17 -6.53 -1.08
CA VAL A 26 0.18 -7.39 -1.72
C VAL A 26 -0.24 -6.86 -3.09
N ASN A 27 -0.61 -7.75 -4.01
CA ASN A 27 -1.25 -7.37 -5.28
C ASN A 27 -2.76 -7.20 -5.07
N SER A 28 -3.24 -5.96 -5.12
CA SER A 28 -4.67 -5.65 -5.24
C SER A 28 -5.09 -5.60 -6.72
N LEU A 29 -6.40 -5.52 -6.99
CA LEU A 29 -6.94 -5.46 -8.35
C LEU A 29 -7.86 -4.26 -8.51
N ALA A 30 -7.59 -3.46 -9.54
CA ALA A 30 -8.38 -2.31 -9.94
C ALA A 30 -8.99 -2.53 -11.32
N VAL A 31 -10.10 -1.86 -11.60
CA VAL A 31 -10.70 -1.79 -12.94
C VAL A 31 -10.47 -0.39 -13.48
N HIS A 32 -9.98 -0.32 -14.71
CA HIS A 32 -9.98 0.91 -15.50
C HIS A 32 -11.17 0.88 -16.43
N ASP A 33 -12.09 1.82 -16.24
CA ASP A 33 -13.26 2.01 -17.07
C ASP A 33 -13.05 3.21 -18.01
N LEU A 34 -13.07 2.96 -19.32
CA LEU A 34 -12.98 3.97 -20.38
C LEU A 34 -14.35 4.25 -21.03
N GLY A 35 -15.43 3.87 -20.34
CA GLY A 35 -16.83 3.99 -20.76
C GLY A 35 -17.25 2.93 -21.76
N THR A 36 -16.53 2.80 -22.88
CA THR A 36 -16.82 1.80 -23.92
C THR A 36 -16.10 0.48 -23.70
N PHE A 37 -15.09 0.46 -22.84
CA PHE A 37 -14.26 -0.69 -22.56
C PHE A 37 -13.71 -0.60 -21.14
N ALA A 38 -13.77 -1.72 -20.42
CA ALA A 38 -13.18 -1.85 -19.09
C ALA A 38 -12.15 -2.99 -19.08
N PHE A 39 -11.08 -2.83 -18.32
CA PHE A 39 -10.11 -3.89 -18.08
C PHE A 39 -9.53 -3.82 -16.68
N GLY A 40 -9.22 -4.97 -16.11
CA GLY A 40 -8.55 -5.03 -14.81
C GLY A 40 -7.05 -4.88 -14.95
N ARG A 41 -6.42 -4.40 -13.87
CA ARG A 41 -4.97 -4.44 -13.69
C ARG A 41 -4.62 -4.74 -12.24
N PRO A 42 -3.50 -5.42 -11.98
CA PRO A 42 -2.94 -5.46 -10.65
C PRO A 42 -2.38 -4.10 -10.25
N ALA A 43 -2.47 -3.82 -8.95
CA ALA A 43 -1.81 -2.70 -8.31
C ALA A 43 -1.10 -3.21 -7.06
N ARG A 44 0.14 -2.77 -6.85
CA ARG A 44 0.90 -3.10 -5.64
C ARG A 44 0.44 -2.20 -4.51
N ILE A 45 -0.01 -2.79 -3.41
CA ILE A 45 -0.25 -2.08 -2.16
C ILE A 45 0.87 -2.42 -1.18
N THR A 46 1.40 -1.40 -0.51
CA THR A 46 2.37 -1.54 0.57
C THR A 46 1.82 -1.00 1.88
N CYS A 47 2.34 -1.51 2.99
CA CYS A 47 2.07 -0.97 4.31
C CYS A 47 3.33 -0.93 5.17
N GLU A 48 3.57 0.25 5.76
CA GLU A 48 4.59 0.46 6.77
C GLU A 48 3.93 0.78 8.11
N VAL A 49 4.49 0.25 9.20
CA VAL A 49 3.93 0.39 10.54
C VAL A 49 5.03 0.78 11.50
N SER A 50 4.73 1.75 12.36
CA SER A 50 5.57 2.18 13.48
C SER A 50 4.73 2.33 14.74
N MET A 51 5.42 2.39 15.88
CA MET A 51 4.80 2.76 17.15
C MET A 51 4.39 4.25 17.10
N GLY A 52 3.15 4.55 17.49
CA GLY A 52 2.63 5.92 17.51
C GLY A 52 1.12 5.97 17.75
N GLU A 53 0.52 7.15 17.64
CA GLU A 53 -0.93 7.37 17.82
C GLU A 53 -1.63 7.82 16.52
N GLY A 54 -0.98 7.61 15.37
CA GLY A 54 -1.42 8.11 14.06
C GLY A 54 -2.59 7.34 13.43
N GLY A 55 -2.91 6.14 13.94
CA GLY A 55 -3.95 5.30 13.33
C GLY A 55 -3.55 4.78 11.95
N VAL A 56 -4.54 4.59 11.06
CA VAL A 56 -4.29 4.19 9.67
C VAL A 56 -4.30 5.41 8.76
N ILE A 57 -3.14 5.73 8.21
CA ILE A 57 -2.89 6.80 7.26
C ILE A 57 -3.07 6.24 5.85
N ASN A 58 -4.10 6.72 5.15
CA ASN A 58 -4.30 6.48 3.73
C ASN A 58 -3.53 7.54 2.94
N ILE A 59 -2.41 7.17 2.32
CA ILE A 59 -1.56 8.11 1.58
C ILE A 59 -2.32 8.73 0.40
N GLU A 60 -3.18 7.97 -0.28
CA GLU A 60 -3.99 8.48 -1.39
C GLU A 60 -4.94 9.58 -0.90
N ARG A 61 -5.48 9.46 0.31
CA ARG A 61 -6.34 10.50 0.90
C ARG A 61 -5.57 11.77 1.19
N GLU A 62 -4.40 11.65 1.82
CA GLU A 62 -3.53 12.79 2.12
C GLU A 62 -3.04 13.50 0.84
N ALA A 63 -2.81 12.72 -0.24
CA ALA A 63 -2.43 13.23 -1.55
C ALA A 63 -3.62 13.74 -2.40
N LYS A 64 -4.86 13.68 -1.90
CA LYS A 64 -6.10 14.03 -2.64
C LYS A 64 -6.32 13.18 -3.90
N LEU A 65 -5.87 11.94 -3.87
CA LEU A 65 -6.07 10.91 -4.89
C LEU A 65 -7.11 9.86 -4.46
N SER A 66 -7.66 9.93 -3.24
CA SER A 66 -8.71 9.01 -2.75
C SER A 66 -10.11 9.60 -2.92
N GLY A 67 -11.06 8.76 -3.36
CA GLY A 67 -12.49 9.06 -3.36
C GLY A 67 -13.19 8.70 -2.04
N GLN A 68 -14.45 9.11 -1.91
CA GLN A 68 -15.20 8.98 -0.65
C GLN A 68 -15.50 7.53 -0.26
N ILE A 69 -15.68 6.64 -1.24
CA ILE A 69 -16.00 5.23 -0.98
C ILE A 69 -14.74 4.53 -0.48
N HIS A 70 -13.59 4.84 -1.08
CA HIS A 70 -12.31 4.34 -0.61
C HIS A 70 -11.97 4.84 0.80
N ASP A 71 -12.16 6.14 1.08
CA ASP A 71 -11.99 6.70 2.43
C ASP A 71 -12.87 5.99 3.47
N LYS A 72 -14.12 5.69 3.11
CA LYS A 72 -15.03 4.90 3.96
C LYS A 72 -14.49 3.47 4.18
N GLY A 73 -13.89 2.85 3.17
CA GLY A 73 -13.23 1.54 3.27
C GLY A 73 -12.14 1.51 4.34
N ILE A 74 -11.28 2.54 4.38
CA ILE A 74 -10.24 2.69 5.42
C ILE A 74 -10.86 2.82 6.82
N LEU A 75 -11.94 3.59 6.97
CA LEU A 75 -12.64 3.70 8.27
C LEU A 75 -13.26 2.36 8.71
N ILE A 76 -13.70 1.54 7.75
CA ILE A 76 -14.19 0.19 8.02
C ILE A 76 -13.04 -0.73 8.44
N LEU A 77 -11.87 -0.63 7.79
CA LEU A 77 -10.66 -1.33 8.19
C LEU A 77 -10.26 -0.99 9.62
N GLU A 78 -10.28 0.28 10.02
CA GLU A 78 -10.05 0.66 11.42
C GLU A 78 -11.10 0.06 12.37
N GLY A 79 -12.36 -0.01 11.93
CA GLY A 79 -13.43 -0.70 12.66
C GLY A 79 -13.14 -2.19 12.86
N TYR A 80 -12.62 -2.85 11.82
CA TYR A 80 -12.17 -4.24 11.88
C TYR A 80 -11.00 -4.41 12.86
N LEU A 81 -10.00 -3.52 12.85
CA LEU A 81 -8.90 -3.57 13.82
C LEU A 81 -9.40 -3.42 15.25
N ARG A 82 -10.32 -2.48 15.51
CA ARG A 82 -10.97 -2.30 16.81
C ARG A 82 -11.76 -3.54 17.23
N HIS A 83 -12.46 -4.17 16.29
CA HIS A 83 -13.21 -5.40 16.54
C HIS A 83 -12.30 -6.55 16.96
N VAL A 84 -11.18 -6.75 16.26
CA VAL A 84 -10.28 -7.89 16.50
C VAL A 84 -9.34 -7.63 17.69
N TYR A 85 -8.70 -6.47 17.76
CA TYR A 85 -7.58 -6.20 18.69
C TYR A 85 -7.89 -5.15 19.76
N GLY A 86 -8.93 -4.34 19.60
CA GLY A 86 -9.22 -3.21 20.50
C GLY A 86 -9.90 -3.57 21.83
N GLN A 87 -9.97 -4.85 22.20
CA GLN A 87 -10.76 -5.31 23.36
C GLN A 87 -9.99 -5.27 24.68
N ASP A 88 -8.65 -5.29 24.64
CA ASP A 88 -7.79 -5.38 25.82
C ASP A 88 -6.95 -4.11 26.07
N GLY A 89 -7.11 -3.08 25.22
CA GLY A 89 -6.41 -1.81 25.32
C GLY A 89 -6.55 -0.94 24.07
N PRO A 90 -6.03 0.29 24.10
CA PRO A 90 -5.97 1.14 22.91
C PRO A 90 -5.01 0.55 21.87
N ILE A 91 -5.32 0.75 20.60
CA ILE A 91 -4.46 0.35 19.48
C ILE A 91 -3.46 1.48 19.24
N THR A 92 -2.26 1.34 19.81
CA THR A 92 -1.16 2.32 19.67
C THR A 92 -0.31 1.96 18.45
N LEU A 93 -0.68 2.46 17.27
CA LEU A 93 0.14 2.35 16.07
C LEU A 93 0.01 3.59 15.17
N SER A 94 0.99 3.78 14.30
CA SER A 94 0.90 4.61 13.09
C SER A 94 1.23 3.73 11.89
N ALA A 95 0.24 3.49 11.02
CA ALA A 95 0.38 2.68 9.81
C ALA A 95 0.11 3.53 8.58
N SER A 96 1.00 3.51 7.58
CA SER A 96 0.75 4.13 6.28
C SER A 96 0.49 3.05 5.25
N ILE A 97 -0.58 3.21 4.47
CA ILE A 97 -0.94 2.33 3.35
C ILE A 97 -0.92 3.19 2.07
N THR A 98 -0.38 2.62 0.98
CA THR A 98 -0.38 3.27 -0.33
C THR A 98 -0.48 2.26 -1.47
N PHE A 99 -1.04 2.73 -2.59
CA PHE A 99 -0.99 2.08 -3.89
C PHE A 99 0.26 2.58 -4.64
N GLU A 100 1.27 1.73 -4.71
CA GLU A 100 2.53 2.04 -5.36
C GLU A 100 2.32 2.33 -6.85
N GLN A 101 3.02 3.36 -7.34
CA GLN A 101 2.96 3.82 -8.72
C GLN A 101 1.51 4.11 -9.20
N SER A 102 0.62 4.52 -8.28
CA SER A 102 -0.70 5.05 -8.61
C SER A 102 -0.67 6.57 -8.69
N TYR A 103 -0.96 7.10 -9.88
CA TYR A 103 -0.99 8.55 -10.15
C TYR A 103 -2.38 9.07 -10.53
N SER A 104 -3.38 8.18 -10.53
CA SER A 104 -4.78 8.50 -10.82
C SER A 104 -5.61 8.40 -9.54
N GLN A 105 -6.79 9.02 -9.58
CA GLN A 105 -7.76 8.87 -8.50
C GLN A 105 -8.14 7.40 -8.30
N ILE A 106 -8.23 6.98 -7.04
CA ILE A 106 -8.67 5.66 -6.58
C ILE A 106 -9.98 5.85 -5.83
N ASP A 107 -11.01 5.09 -6.20
CA ASP A 107 -12.27 5.05 -5.46
C ASP A 107 -12.87 3.63 -5.45
N GLY A 108 -13.80 3.41 -4.52
CA GLY A 108 -14.39 2.10 -4.23
C GLY A 108 -13.75 1.41 -3.03
N ASP A 109 -14.46 0.44 -2.45
CA ASP A 109 -14.06 -0.28 -1.23
C ASP A 109 -13.43 -1.66 -1.53
N SER A 110 -13.30 -2.03 -2.80
CA SER A 110 -12.89 -3.37 -3.23
C SER A 110 -11.44 -3.76 -2.92
N ALA A 111 -10.64 -2.82 -2.41
CA ALA A 111 -9.27 -3.05 -1.96
C ALA A 111 -9.17 -3.33 -0.44
N SER A 112 -10.24 -3.13 0.33
CA SER A 112 -10.18 -3.19 1.79
C SER A 112 -9.78 -4.56 2.36
N LEU A 113 -10.05 -5.66 1.64
CA LEU A 113 -9.46 -6.97 1.98
C LEU A 113 -7.93 -6.97 1.81
N ALA A 114 -7.41 -6.41 0.71
CA ALA A 114 -5.97 -6.31 0.47
C ALA A 114 -5.28 -5.45 1.54
N GLU A 115 -5.89 -4.33 1.91
CA GLU A 115 -5.41 -3.41 2.94
C GLU A 115 -5.37 -4.09 4.33
N ALA A 116 -6.38 -4.90 4.66
CA ALA A 116 -6.37 -5.70 5.88
C ALA A 116 -5.22 -6.73 5.88
N LEU A 117 -4.96 -7.39 4.75
CA LEU A 117 -3.89 -8.37 4.62
C LEU A 117 -2.51 -7.72 4.77
N VAL A 118 -2.24 -6.63 4.07
CA VAL A 118 -0.94 -5.97 4.05
C VAL A 118 -0.59 -5.37 5.42
N LEU A 119 -1.56 -4.78 6.10
CA LEU A 119 -1.40 -4.27 7.47
C LEU A 119 -1.13 -5.41 8.46
N THR A 120 -1.92 -6.49 8.37
CA THR A 120 -1.75 -7.67 9.22
C THR A 120 -0.40 -8.35 8.98
N SER A 121 0.05 -8.40 7.72
CA SER A 121 1.38 -8.91 7.35
C SER A 121 2.48 -8.10 8.02
N LYS A 122 2.42 -6.76 7.93
CA LYS A 122 3.43 -5.89 8.54
C LYS A 122 3.46 -6.02 10.07
N LEU A 123 2.30 -6.12 10.72
CA LEU A 123 2.21 -6.30 12.18
C LEU A 123 2.64 -7.71 12.64
N SER A 124 2.34 -8.75 11.86
CA SER A 124 2.66 -10.14 12.23
C SER A 124 4.08 -10.57 11.84
N GLY A 125 4.74 -9.82 10.95
CA GLY A 125 6.01 -10.18 10.33
C GLY A 125 5.92 -11.38 9.39
N LEU A 126 4.71 -11.77 8.96
CA LEU A 126 4.50 -12.88 8.04
C LEU A 126 4.46 -12.37 6.59
N PRO A 127 5.26 -12.94 5.68
CA PRO A 127 5.23 -12.52 4.28
C PRO A 127 3.93 -12.96 3.60
N LEU A 128 3.47 -12.17 2.65
CA LEU A 128 2.33 -12.50 1.79
C LEU A 128 2.85 -13.00 0.45
N ARG A 129 2.24 -14.07 -0.05
CA ARG A 129 2.42 -14.59 -1.41
C ARG A 129 2.17 -13.53 -2.48
N GLN A 130 3.14 -13.29 -3.36
CA GLN A 130 3.02 -12.36 -4.49
C GLN A 130 2.60 -13.05 -5.79
N ASP A 131 2.61 -14.38 -5.84
CA ASP A 131 1.95 -15.14 -6.90
C ASP A 131 0.42 -15.04 -6.83
N LEU A 132 -0.13 -14.49 -5.75
CA LEU A 132 -1.57 -14.25 -5.60
C LEU A 132 -1.90 -12.76 -5.68
N ALA A 133 -3.02 -12.46 -6.31
CA ALA A 133 -3.70 -11.19 -6.16
C ALA A 133 -5.00 -11.34 -5.36
N VAL A 134 -5.53 -10.23 -4.86
CA VAL A 134 -6.74 -10.21 -4.06
C VAL A 134 -7.64 -9.05 -4.42
N THR A 135 -8.94 -9.30 -4.39
CA THR A 135 -9.98 -8.27 -4.42
C THR A 135 -11.08 -8.65 -3.43
N GLY A 136 -11.75 -7.66 -2.87
CA GLY A 136 -12.87 -7.86 -1.97
C GLY A 136 -13.06 -6.65 -1.06
N SER A 137 -14.32 -6.29 -0.83
CA SER A 137 -14.66 -5.38 0.24
C SER A 137 -14.76 -6.17 1.56
N ILE A 138 -14.57 -5.51 2.70
CA ILE A 138 -14.81 -6.10 4.02
C ILE A 138 -15.75 -5.22 4.82
N ASN A 139 -16.49 -5.83 5.75
CA ASN A 139 -17.17 -5.08 6.80
C ASN A 139 -16.34 -5.05 8.10
N GLN A 140 -16.83 -4.32 9.11
CA GLN A 140 -16.13 -4.17 10.40
C GLN A 140 -15.99 -5.49 11.19
N LYS A 141 -16.69 -6.57 10.80
CA LYS A 141 -16.57 -7.90 11.42
C LYS A 141 -15.59 -8.81 10.67
N GLY A 142 -14.97 -8.32 9.59
CA GLY A 142 -14.04 -9.09 8.77
C GLY A 142 -14.72 -10.07 7.82
N GLU A 143 -16.02 -9.88 7.53
CA GLU A 143 -16.73 -10.64 6.49
C GLU A 143 -16.42 -10.02 5.13
N VAL A 144 -16.08 -10.87 4.15
CA VAL A 144 -15.72 -10.44 2.79
C VAL A 144 -17.00 -10.28 1.97
N GLN A 145 -17.10 -9.16 1.27
CA GLN A 145 -18.29 -8.72 0.54
C GLN A 145 -18.02 -8.67 -0.97
N ALA A 146 -19.11 -8.78 -1.75
CA ALA A 146 -19.07 -8.74 -3.20
C ALA A 146 -18.50 -7.41 -3.72
N ILE A 147 -17.87 -7.48 -4.89
CA ILE A 147 -17.28 -6.33 -5.59
C ILE A 147 -17.75 -6.32 -7.05
N GLY A 148 -17.66 -5.16 -7.70
CA GLY A 148 -17.87 -5.05 -9.14
C GLY A 148 -16.62 -5.41 -9.95
N GLY A 149 -16.83 -5.84 -11.20
CA GLY A 149 -15.77 -6.07 -12.18
C GLY A 149 -14.85 -7.26 -11.85
N VAL A 150 -15.40 -8.32 -11.23
CA VAL A 150 -14.60 -9.47 -10.79
C VAL A 150 -13.90 -10.18 -11.96
N ASN A 151 -14.56 -10.26 -13.12
CA ASN A 151 -14.02 -10.93 -14.30
C ASN A 151 -12.82 -10.14 -14.85
N GLU A 152 -12.98 -8.84 -15.05
CA GLU A 152 -11.93 -7.94 -15.54
C GLU A 152 -10.72 -7.96 -14.62
N LYS A 153 -10.94 -7.96 -13.30
CA LYS A 153 -9.89 -8.04 -12.28
C LYS A 153 -9.11 -9.35 -12.35
N ILE A 154 -9.80 -10.49 -12.46
CA ILE A 154 -9.16 -11.79 -12.59
C ILE A 154 -8.33 -11.86 -13.87
N GLU A 155 -8.91 -11.43 -14.99
CA GLU A 155 -8.23 -11.42 -16.29
C GLU A 155 -7.01 -10.50 -16.30
N GLY A 156 -7.10 -9.34 -15.64
CA GLY A 156 -5.98 -8.41 -15.49
C GLY A 156 -4.76 -9.04 -14.81
N PHE A 157 -4.96 -9.76 -13.70
CA PHE A 157 -3.84 -10.44 -13.03
C PHE A 157 -3.35 -11.66 -13.79
N PHE A 158 -4.27 -12.41 -14.42
CA PHE A 158 -3.92 -13.53 -15.29
C PHE A 158 -2.97 -13.08 -16.41
N LEU A 159 -3.26 -11.97 -17.08
CA LEU A 159 -2.40 -11.43 -18.14
C LEU A 159 -0.99 -11.05 -17.62
N ALA A 160 -0.92 -10.42 -16.45
CA ALA A 160 0.37 -10.09 -15.82
C ALA A 160 1.17 -11.35 -15.42
N CYS A 161 0.50 -12.40 -14.93
CA CYS A 161 1.15 -13.67 -14.64
C CYS A 161 1.60 -14.38 -15.92
N LYS A 162 0.78 -14.32 -16.98
CA LYS A 162 1.07 -14.95 -18.26
C LYS A 162 2.26 -14.31 -18.95
N SER A 163 2.40 -12.97 -18.95
CA SER A 163 3.57 -12.30 -19.54
C SER A 163 4.86 -12.70 -18.83
N LYS A 164 4.83 -12.78 -17.49
CA LYS A 164 5.97 -13.23 -16.67
C LYS A 164 6.17 -14.75 -16.60
N GLY A 165 5.34 -15.52 -17.29
CA GLY A 165 5.33 -16.99 -17.26
C GLY A 165 4.46 -17.58 -16.15
N LEU A 166 3.51 -18.42 -16.55
CA LEU A 166 2.66 -19.16 -15.61
C LEU A 166 3.46 -20.29 -14.94
N ASN A 167 3.33 -20.40 -13.62
CA ASN A 167 4.06 -21.39 -12.80
C ASN A 167 3.14 -22.34 -12.01
N GLY A 168 1.81 -22.19 -12.13
CA GLY A 168 0.81 -23.04 -11.48
C GLY A 168 0.46 -22.70 -10.04
N SER A 169 1.27 -21.88 -9.36
CA SER A 169 0.93 -21.41 -8.02
C SER A 169 0.09 -20.12 -8.05
N GLN A 170 0.12 -19.41 -9.18
CA GLN A 170 -0.54 -18.12 -9.34
C GLN A 170 -2.06 -18.20 -9.30
N GLY A 171 -2.71 -17.12 -8.88
CA GLY A 171 -4.15 -17.06 -8.82
C GLY A 171 -4.74 -15.82 -8.16
N VAL A 172 -6.05 -15.81 -8.00
CA VAL A 172 -6.78 -14.67 -7.42
C VAL A 172 -7.66 -15.11 -6.25
N VAL A 173 -7.52 -14.42 -5.13
CA VAL A 173 -8.43 -14.51 -3.99
C VAL A 173 -9.59 -13.54 -4.21
N ILE A 174 -10.83 -14.06 -4.19
CA ILE A 174 -12.05 -13.29 -4.48
C ILE A 174 -13.12 -13.50 -3.40
N PRO A 175 -14.12 -12.59 -3.29
CA PRO A 175 -15.28 -12.84 -2.45
C PRO A 175 -16.03 -14.08 -2.92
N LYS A 176 -16.39 -14.97 -1.99
CA LYS A 176 -17.20 -16.15 -2.27
C LYS A 176 -18.55 -15.78 -2.90
N SER A 177 -19.10 -14.62 -2.58
CA SER A 177 -20.33 -14.09 -3.15
C SER A 177 -20.24 -13.80 -4.65
N ASN A 178 -19.05 -13.47 -5.18
CA ASN A 178 -18.86 -13.21 -6.61
C ASN A 178 -18.73 -14.49 -7.45
N VAL A 179 -18.67 -15.68 -6.85
CA VAL A 179 -18.51 -16.95 -7.60
C VAL A 179 -19.61 -17.15 -8.63
N ALA A 180 -20.85 -16.73 -8.32
CA ALA A 180 -21.99 -16.84 -9.22
C ALA A 180 -21.93 -15.89 -10.42
N GLU A 181 -21.06 -14.87 -10.39
CA GLU A 181 -20.90 -13.85 -11.43
C GLU A 181 -19.72 -14.13 -12.38
N LEU A 182 -18.99 -15.22 -12.14
CA LEU A 182 -17.80 -15.57 -12.92
C LEU A 182 -18.17 -15.96 -14.35
N MET A 183 -17.69 -15.18 -15.30
CA MET A 183 -17.82 -15.32 -16.74
C MET A 183 -16.46 -15.05 -17.38
N LEU A 184 -15.47 -15.88 -17.01
CA LEU A 184 -14.09 -15.75 -17.46
C LEU A 184 -13.91 -16.22 -18.91
N SER A 185 -12.99 -15.60 -19.63
CA SER A 185 -12.61 -16.03 -20.98
C SER A 185 -12.14 -17.49 -21.05
N ASP A 186 -12.35 -18.12 -22.21
CA ASP A 186 -11.94 -19.51 -22.48
C ASP A 186 -10.45 -19.75 -22.22
N GLU A 187 -9.62 -18.72 -22.46
CA GLU A 187 -8.19 -18.78 -22.18
C GLU A 187 -7.92 -18.97 -20.68
N VAL A 188 -8.52 -18.14 -19.82
CA VAL A 188 -8.37 -18.28 -18.37
C VAL A 188 -8.90 -19.63 -17.91
N LEU A 189 -10.06 -20.06 -18.41
CA LEU A 189 -10.65 -21.35 -18.08
C LEU A 189 -9.74 -22.53 -18.48
N LYS A 190 -9.06 -22.45 -19.62
CA LYS A 190 -8.09 -23.45 -20.07
C LYS A 190 -6.91 -23.57 -19.11
N GLU A 191 -6.35 -22.44 -18.68
CA GLU A 191 -5.21 -22.42 -17.76
C GLU A 191 -5.59 -22.89 -16.35
N ILE A 192 -6.81 -22.56 -15.88
CA ILE A 192 -7.36 -23.09 -14.63
C ILE A 192 -7.54 -24.61 -14.70
N LYS A 193 -8.16 -25.12 -15.79
CA LYS A 193 -8.32 -26.57 -16.00
C LYS A 193 -6.99 -27.33 -16.07
N ALA A 194 -5.94 -26.66 -16.54
CA ALA A 194 -4.59 -27.21 -16.60
C ALA A 194 -3.81 -27.08 -15.26
N GLY A 195 -4.42 -26.51 -14.22
CA GLY A 195 -3.76 -26.27 -12.92
C GLY A 195 -2.67 -25.21 -12.98
N ARG A 196 -2.68 -24.35 -13.99
CA ARG A 196 -1.65 -23.30 -14.19
C ARG A 196 -2.04 -21.94 -13.61
N PHE A 197 -3.31 -21.76 -13.25
CA PHE A 197 -3.85 -20.57 -12.59
C PHE A 197 -5.02 -20.97 -11.68
N ASN A 198 -5.25 -20.24 -10.59
CA ASN A 198 -6.18 -20.68 -9.54
C ASN A 198 -7.12 -19.55 -9.09
N ILE A 199 -8.33 -19.91 -8.64
CA ILE A 199 -9.28 -18.97 -8.03
C ILE A 199 -9.62 -19.46 -6.63
N TYR A 200 -9.50 -18.58 -5.64
CA TYR A 200 -9.69 -18.89 -4.23
C TYR A 200 -10.84 -18.05 -3.65
N PRO A 201 -12.06 -18.61 -3.56
CA PRO A 201 -13.19 -17.90 -2.96
C PRO A 201 -13.09 -17.88 -1.43
N VAL A 202 -13.21 -16.70 -0.83
CA VAL A 202 -13.16 -16.49 0.62
C VAL A 202 -14.40 -15.75 1.13
N SER A 203 -14.79 -16.04 2.37
CA SER A 203 -15.89 -15.37 3.07
C SER A 203 -15.42 -14.50 4.22
N THR A 204 -14.17 -14.64 4.65
CA THR A 204 -13.61 -13.89 5.79
C THR A 204 -12.18 -13.46 5.53
N VAL A 205 -11.75 -12.37 6.17
CA VAL A 205 -10.35 -11.92 6.19
C VAL A 205 -9.42 -13.05 6.66
N ASN A 206 -9.86 -13.84 7.63
CA ASN A 206 -9.06 -14.94 8.19
C ASN A 206 -8.72 -16.01 7.15
N GLN A 207 -9.68 -16.39 6.30
CA GLN A 207 -9.42 -17.34 5.22
C GLN A 207 -8.40 -16.79 4.21
N ALA A 208 -8.49 -15.50 3.89
CA ALA A 208 -7.51 -14.86 3.01
C ALA A 208 -6.11 -14.83 3.67
N LEU A 209 -6.01 -14.48 4.96
CA LEU A 209 -4.75 -14.51 5.70
C LEU A 209 -4.09 -15.91 5.65
N GLU A 210 -4.88 -16.96 5.85
CA GLU A 210 -4.39 -18.34 5.81
C GLU A 210 -3.85 -18.72 4.43
N ILE A 211 -4.55 -18.32 3.36
CA ILE A 211 -4.12 -18.57 1.98
C ILE A 211 -2.80 -17.83 1.65
N PHE A 212 -2.69 -16.57 2.05
CA PHE A 212 -1.53 -15.74 1.71
C PHE A 212 -0.29 -16.04 2.55
N THR A 213 -0.47 -16.38 3.82
CA THR A 213 0.65 -16.60 4.77
C THR A 213 1.00 -18.07 4.97
N GLY A 214 0.09 -19.00 4.67
CA GLY A 214 0.23 -20.41 5.02
C GLY A 214 0.12 -20.70 6.53
N VAL A 215 -0.24 -19.71 7.34
CA VAL A 215 -0.35 -19.80 8.80
C VAL A 215 -1.81 -19.64 9.21
N VAL A 216 -2.28 -20.49 10.13
CA VAL A 216 -3.64 -20.38 10.70
C VAL A 216 -3.89 -18.98 11.24
N ALA A 217 -5.03 -18.38 10.94
CA ALA A 217 -5.36 -17.03 11.41
C ALA A 217 -5.45 -17.01 12.96
N GLY A 218 -6.05 -18.08 13.49
CA GLY A 218 -6.28 -18.31 14.92
C GLY A 218 -7.55 -17.63 15.41
N ARG A 219 -7.95 -17.98 16.65
CA ARG A 219 -9.12 -17.40 17.32
C ARG A 219 -8.74 -16.75 18.63
N ARG A 220 -9.53 -15.76 19.04
CA ARG A 220 -9.47 -15.17 20.37
C ARG A 220 -9.92 -16.21 21.42
N LEU A 221 -9.18 -16.33 22.51
CA LEU A 221 -9.43 -17.26 23.60
C LEU A 221 -10.17 -16.56 24.75
N LYS A 222 -10.73 -17.34 25.68
CA LYS A 222 -11.49 -16.82 26.83
C LYS A 222 -10.72 -15.82 27.69
N LYS A 223 -9.38 -15.87 27.68
CA LYS A 223 -8.49 -14.99 28.46
C LYS A 223 -8.02 -13.75 27.67
N GLY A 224 -8.62 -13.46 26.52
CA GLY A 224 -8.27 -12.30 25.68
C GLY A 224 -7.20 -12.58 24.62
N SER A 225 -6.22 -13.44 24.94
CA SER A 225 -5.14 -13.83 24.02
C SER A 225 -5.63 -14.62 22.80
N PHE A 226 -4.84 -14.66 21.73
CA PHE A 226 -5.10 -15.48 20.54
C PHE A 226 -4.46 -16.87 20.59
N THR A 227 -4.85 -17.73 19.65
CA THR A 227 -4.26 -19.07 19.46
C THR A 227 -2.75 -18.94 19.21
N LYS A 228 -1.92 -19.61 20.03
CA LYS A 228 -0.46 -19.45 19.98
C LYS A 228 0.12 -19.75 18.60
N GLY A 229 1.01 -18.89 18.13
CA GLY A 229 1.70 -19.04 16.84
C GLY A 229 0.87 -18.63 15.62
N SER A 230 -0.42 -18.31 15.80
CA SER A 230 -1.31 -17.87 14.73
C SER A 230 -0.99 -16.46 14.25
N VAL A 231 -1.56 -16.06 13.12
CA VAL A 231 -1.44 -14.70 12.57
C VAL A 231 -1.87 -13.65 13.62
N HIS A 232 -3.09 -13.79 14.15
CA HIS A 232 -3.61 -12.83 15.14
C HIS A 232 -2.80 -12.80 16.43
N ASN A 233 -2.22 -13.93 16.87
CA ASN A 233 -1.34 -13.93 18.04
C ASN A 233 -0.07 -13.11 17.81
N ARG A 234 0.51 -13.16 16.61
CA ARG A 234 1.70 -12.34 16.27
C ARG A 234 1.35 -10.86 16.24
N VAL A 235 0.22 -10.50 15.63
CA VAL A 235 -0.25 -9.10 15.62
C VAL A 235 -0.50 -8.59 17.04
N ASP A 236 -1.22 -9.35 17.85
CA ASP A 236 -1.52 -9.02 19.25
C ASP A 236 -0.24 -8.77 20.07
N MET A 237 0.78 -9.60 19.88
CA MET A 237 2.08 -9.41 20.53
C MET A 237 2.79 -8.12 20.08
N THR A 238 2.76 -7.79 18.79
CA THR A 238 3.36 -6.54 18.26
C THR A 238 2.62 -5.31 18.80
N LEU A 239 1.29 -5.33 18.81
CA LEU A 239 0.49 -4.23 19.34
C LEU A 239 0.68 -4.05 20.85
N ALA A 240 0.74 -5.15 21.61
CA ALA A 240 1.08 -5.11 23.02
C ALA A 240 2.47 -4.51 23.24
N HIS A 241 3.46 -4.87 22.42
CA HIS A 241 4.79 -4.29 22.48
C HIS A 241 4.76 -2.77 22.25
N PHE A 242 4.07 -2.28 21.22
CA PHE A 242 3.92 -0.84 20.98
C PHE A 242 3.28 -0.12 22.16
N TYR A 243 2.23 -0.70 22.74
CA TYR A 243 1.56 -0.12 23.91
C TYR A 243 2.48 -0.02 25.13
N TRP A 244 3.21 -1.09 25.46
CA TRP A 244 4.09 -1.10 26.63
C TRP A 244 5.35 -0.25 26.45
N ALA A 245 5.95 -0.28 25.25
CA ALA A 245 7.10 0.54 24.92
C ALA A 245 6.78 2.05 24.93
N GLY A 246 5.54 2.42 24.59
CA GLY A 246 5.06 3.80 24.73
C GLY A 246 4.82 4.24 26.18
N LYS A 247 4.59 3.30 27.11
CA LYS A 247 4.34 3.58 28.53
C LYS A 247 5.59 3.60 29.41
N SER A 248 6.60 2.80 29.08
CA SER A 248 7.92 2.94 29.68
C SER A 248 8.52 4.25 29.17
N ASP A 249 8.59 5.29 30.02
CA ASP A 249 9.13 6.63 29.76
C ASP A 249 9.93 6.70 28.45
N GLY A 250 9.34 7.38 27.46
CA GLY A 250 9.62 7.26 26.03
C GLY A 250 11.05 6.83 25.71
N TYR A 251 11.18 5.74 24.93
CA TYR A 251 12.43 5.25 24.36
C TYR A 251 13.37 6.40 24.00
N LYS A 252 14.28 6.74 24.91
CA LYS A 252 15.40 7.62 24.64
C LYS A 252 16.38 6.77 23.88
N ARG A 253 16.40 6.91 22.57
CA ARG A 253 17.58 6.54 21.79
C ARG A 253 18.73 7.33 22.43
N ASP A 254 19.78 6.66 22.88
CA ASP A 254 20.99 7.28 23.46
C ASP A 254 21.76 8.09 22.39
N ASP A 255 21.12 9.08 21.78
CA ASP A 255 21.66 10.00 20.80
C ASP A 255 21.72 11.42 21.39
N GLU A 256 22.18 11.54 22.63
CA GLU A 256 22.91 12.72 23.11
C GLU A 256 24.39 12.37 23.27
N LYS A 257 25.02 11.88 22.19
CA LYS A 257 26.42 12.26 21.99
C LYS A 257 26.39 13.65 21.37
N GLU A 258 26.70 14.64 22.21
CA GLU A 258 26.89 16.05 21.85
C GLU A 258 27.32 16.19 20.38
N THR A 259 26.44 16.75 19.55
CA THR A 259 26.90 17.37 18.31
C THR A 259 27.99 18.38 18.69
N PRO A 260 29.23 18.28 18.16
CA PRO A 260 30.25 19.25 18.48
C PRO A 260 29.73 20.64 18.11
N LYS A 261 29.76 21.57 19.06
CA LYS A 261 29.38 22.97 18.81
C LYS A 261 30.13 23.46 17.56
N PRO A 262 29.47 24.18 16.64
CA PRO A 262 30.18 24.73 15.49
C PRO A 262 31.28 25.67 16.00
N GLU A 263 32.54 25.34 15.67
CA GLU A 263 33.66 26.23 15.92
C GLU A 263 33.34 27.62 15.35
N LYS A 264 33.56 28.66 16.16
CA LYS A 264 33.42 30.04 15.73
C LYS A 264 34.33 30.26 14.52
N LYS A 265 33.75 30.32 13.31
CA LYS A 265 34.47 30.71 12.10
C LYS A 265 35.12 32.07 12.36
N THR A 266 36.46 32.09 12.36
CA THR A 266 37.24 33.32 12.35
C THR A 266 36.83 34.14 11.12
N PRO A 267 36.54 35.45 11.24
CA PRO A 267 36.14 36.24 10.07
C PRO A 267 37.26 36.24 9.04
N LEU A 268 36.94 35.88 7.80
CA LEU A 268 37.84 36.03 6.65
C LEU A 268 38.27 37.51 6.54
N PRO A 269 39.56 37.79 6.28
CA PRO A 269 40.04 39.17 6.17
C PRO A 269 39.35 39.87 5.00
N ARG A 270 38.76 41.04 5.27
CA ARG A 270 38.13 41.90 4.26
C ARG A 270 39.15 42.26 3.17
N ARG A 271 38.91 41.81 1.93
CA ARG A 271 39.65 42.31 0.75
C ARG A 271 39.46 43.82 0.64
N ARG A 272 40.56 44.57 0.63
CA ARG A 272 40.58 46.03 0.41
C ARG A 272 40.04 46.34 -0.99
N ARG A 273 39.07 47.26 -1.09
CA ARG A 273 38.66 47.84 -2.37
C ARG A 273 39.81 48.70 -2.93
N PRO A 274 40.09 48.69 -4.25
CA PRO A 274 41.02 49.63 -4.84
C PRO A 274 40.46 51.07 -4.74
N LYS A 275 41.35 52.04 -4.51
CA LYS A 275 41.03 53.48 -4.53
C LYS A 275 40.59 53.88 -5.95
N LYS A 276 39.48 54.63 -6.05
CA LYS A 276 39.16 55.46 -7.21
C LYS A 276 39.82 56.81 -6.97
N ASP A 277 40.70 57.22 -7.87
CA ASP A 277 41.15 58.60 -7.98
C ASP A 277 40.12 59.37 -8.82
N ASP A 278 39.76 60.56 -8.34
CA ASP A 278 38.87 61.54 -8.97
C ASP A 278 39.51 62.07 -10.27
N ASP A 279 38.72 62.18 -11.34
CA ASP A 279 38.74 63.42 -12.13
C ASP A 279 37.42 63.58 -12.91
N GLY A 280 36.90 64.82 -12.86
CA GLY A 280 35.53 65.18 -13.23
C GLY A 280 35.23 65.34 -14.73
N GLY A 281 33.93 65.43 -15.02
CA GLY A 281 33.39 65.84 -16.31
C GLY A 281 31.91 65.44 -16.44
N GLU A 282 31.02 66.42 -16.51
CA GLU A 282 29.55 66.27 -16.70
C GLU A 282 29.18 65.46 -17.96
N PRO A 283 28.09 64.66 -17.95
CA PRO A 283 27.48 64.17 -19.18
C PRO A 283 26.22 64.95 -19.55
N THR A 284 26.22 65.45 -20.78
CA THR A 284 25.06 65.98 -21.52
C THR A 284 24.20 64.85 -22.11
N ASP A 285 22.87 64.99 -22.02
CA ASP A 285 21.81 64.25 -22.73
C ASP A 285 21.80 64.62 -24.24
N PRO A 286 21.56 63.72 -25.22
CA PRO A 286 20.19 63.31 -25.59
C PRO A 286 20.02 61.88 -26.18
N ARG A 287 18.86 61.29 -25.86
CA ARG A 287 17.84 60.67 -26.76
C ARG A 287 18.20 59.78 -27.97
N ASP A 288 17.30 58.80 -28.13
CA ASP A 288 16.70 58.28 -29.37
C ASP A 288 16.96 56.82 -29.80
N THR A 289 15.81 56.23 -30.17
CA THR A 289 15.53 55.04 -31.01
C THR A 289 15.45 53.69 -30.27
N GLU A 290 14.25 53.23 -29.89
CA GLU A 290 13.18 52.58 -30.71
C GLU A 290 13.61 51.18 -31.21
N GLU A 291 13.12 50.15 -30.48
CA GLU A 291 12.36 48.93 -30.87
C GLU A 291 12.44 48.36 -32.32
N PRO A 292 11.85 47.16 -32.61
CA PRO A 292 11.63 45.91 -31.86
C PRO A 292 12.10 44.70 -32.74
N ASP A 293 11.87 43.39 -32.55
CA ASP A 293 10.81 42.53 -31.97
C ASP A 293 11.41 41.27 -31.32
#